data_AF-A0A8S3CF09-F1
#
_entry.id   AF-A0A8S3CF09-F1
#
_cell.length_a   1.000
_cell.length_b   1.000
_cell.length_c   1.000
_cell.angle_alpha   90.00
_cell.angle_beta   90.00
_cell.angle_gamma   90.00
#
_symmetry.space_group_name_H-M   'P 1'
#
loop_
_entity.id
_entity.type
_entity.pdbx_description
1 polymer ?
#
loop_
_entity_poly.entity_id
_entity_poly.type
_entity_poly.pdbx_seq_one_letter_code
_entity_poly.pdbx_strand_id
1 'polypeptide(L)' 'PNAYPFYFEIPQNAPASVTLQPAAGDTGKPCGVDYELKTYVAETSEDKSHKRSS' A
#
# COMPACT_ATOMS: atom_id res chain seq x y z
N PRO A 1 -22.63 -7.74 -12.53
CA PRO A 1 -22.01 -7.31 -13.81
C PRO A 1 -20.76 -6.41 -13.70
N ASN A 2 -20.46 -5.80 -12.55
CA ASN A 2 -19.31 -4.88 -12.38
C ASN A 2 -18.21 -5.45 -11.46
N ALA A 3 -17.92 -6.75 -11.56
CA ALA A 3 -16.87 -7.40 -10.78
C ALA A 3 -15.63 -7.58 -11.64
N TYR A 4 -14.51 -6.97 -11.23
CA TYR A 4 -13.24 -7.01 -11.95
C TYR A 4 -12.19 -7.62 -11.04
N PRO A 5 -11.76 -8.89 -11.27
CA PRO A 5 -10.74 -9.51 -10.46
C PRO A 5 -9.37 -8.92 -10.79
N PHE A 6 -8.48 -8.90 -9.80
CA PHE A 6 -7.07 -8.58 -9.96
C PHE A 6 -6.24 -9.54 -9.10
N TYR A 7 -4.98 -9.72 -9.47
CA TYR A 7 -4.05 -10.61 -8.80
C TYR A 7 -2.64 -10.02 -8.86
N PHE A 8 -1.88 -10.21 -7.79
CA PHE A 8 -0.47 -9.86 -7.70
C PHE A 8 0.30 -11.05 -7.18
N GLU A 9 1.42 -11.37 -7.82
CA GLU A 9 2.38 -12.33 -7.31
C GLU A 9 3.51 -11.56 -6.62
N ILE A 10 3.70 -11.81 -5.32
CA ILE A 10 4.78 -11.21 -4.55
C ILE A 10 6.03 -12.08 -4.77
N PRO A 11 7.20 -11.48 -5.06
CA PRO A 11 8.45 -12.24 -5.20
C PRO A 11 8.73 -13.12 -3.98
N GLN A 12 9.21 -14.34 -4.19
CA GLN A 12 9.46 -15.29 -3.10
C GLN A 12 10.47 -14.79 -2.06
N ASN A 13 11.39 -13.91 -2.47
CA ASN A 13 12.39 -13.29 -1.63
C ASN A 13 11.95 -11.94 -1.03
N ALA A 14 10.70 -11.53 -1.24
CA ALA A 14 10.19 -10.30 -0.67
C ALA A 14 10.08 -10.45 0.86
N PRO A 15 10.54 -9.45 1.63
CA PRO A 15 10.48 -9.52 3.09
C PRO A 15 9.03 -9.58 3.58
N ALA A 16 8.79 -10.24 4.72
CA ALA A 16 7.49 -10.17 5.37
C ALA A 16 7.20 -8.74 5.86
N SER A 17 5.92 -8.39 5.99
CA SER A 17 5.55 -7.13 6.61
C SER A 17 5.84 -7.20 8.12
N VAL A 18 6.72 -6.32 8.58
CA VAL A 18 7.18 -6.26 9.97
C VAL A 18 7.52 -4.82 10.31
N THR A 19 7.08 -4.37 11.48
CA THR A 19 7.32 -3.01 11.94
C THR A 19 7.91 -3.04 13.34
N LEU A 20 9.04 -2.35 13.51
CA LEU A 20 9.70 -2.20 14.80
C LEU A 20 8.83 -1.32 15.70
N GLN A 21 8.50 -1.84 16.88
CA GLN A 21 7.82 -1.08 17.91
C GLN A 21 8.77 -0.01 18.46
N PRO A 22 8.44 1.28 18.34
CA PRO A 22 9.25 2.36 18.89
C PRO A 22 9.26 2.32 20.43
N ALA A 23 10.31 2.87 21.04
CA ALA A 23 10.36 3.00 22.50
C ALA A 23 9.33 4.03 23.00
N ALA A 24 8.93 3.91 24.27
CA ALA A 24 8.02 4.87 24.88
C ALA A 24 8.64 6.29 24.86
N GLY A 25 8.00 7.22 24.15
CA GLY A 25 8.47 8.60 23.97
C GLY A 25 9.18 8.88 22.65
N ASP A 26 9.43 7.85 21.84
CA ASP A 26 9.96 8.03 20.49
C ASP A 26 8.82 8.45 19.53
N THR A 27 9.00 9.59 18.86
CA THR A 27 8.02 10.17 17.93
C THR A 27 8.44 9.99 16.47
N GLY A 28 9.50 9.21 16.23
CA GLY A 28 9.96 8.84 14.90
C GLY A 28 8.92 8.06 14.10
N LYS A 29 9.12 8.00 12.78
CA LYS A 29 8.30 7.14 11.92
C LYS A 29 8.58 5.67 12.25
N PRO A 30 7.56 4.79 12.21
CA PRO A 30 7.78 3.36 12.37
C PRO A 30 8.81 2.87 11.34
N CYS A 31 9.79 2.12 11.82
CA CYS A 31 10.78 1.49 10.95
C CYS A 31 10.28 0.09 10.62
N GLY A 32 9.94 -0.16 9.37
CA GLY A 32 9.31 -1.41 9.00
C GLY A 32 9.19 -1.59 7.49
N VAL A 33 8.72 -2.78 7.13
CA VAL A 33 8.31 -3.15 5.78
C VAL A 33 6.78 -3.23 5.78
N ASP A 34 6.15 -2.42 4.95
CA ASP A 34 4.70 -2.43 4.73
C ASP A 34 4.42 -2.60 3.24
N TYR A 35 3.43 -3.44 2.92
CA TYR A 35 2.90 -3.56 1.55
C TYR A 35 1.55 -2.86 1.49
N GLU A 36 1.39 -1.96 0.53
CA GLU A 36 0.16 -1.17 0.38
C GLU A 36 -0.44 -1.40 -1.02
N LEU A 37 -1.70 -1.80 -1.06
CA LEU A 37 -2.48 -1.88 -2.29
C LEU A 37 -3.35 -0.63 -2.41
N LYS A 38 -3.14 0.15 -3.47
CA LYS A 38 -3.96 1.33 -3.80
C LYS A 38 -4.68 1.11 -5.12
N THR A 39 -5.99 1.33 -5.10
CA THR A 39 -6.84 1.33 -6.29
C THR A 39 -7.45 2.71 -6.46
N TYR A 40 -7.54 3.17 -7.71
CA TYR A 40 -8.21 4.43 -8.05
C TYR A 40 -8.89 4.28 -9.40
N VAL A 41 -9.94 5.06 -9.61
CA VAL A 41 -10.59 5.18 -10.92
C VAL A 41 -9.99 6.40 -11.61
N ALA A 42 -9.42 6.20 -12.80
CA ALA A 42 -8.83 7.25 -13.61
C ALA A 42 -9.13 7.04 -15.09
N GLU A 43 -9.24 8.14 -15.83
CA GLU A 43 -9.42 8.12 -17.29
C GLU A 43 -8.09 7.97 -18.03
N THR A 44 -6.98 8.44 -17.43
CA THR A 44 -5.62 8.35 -17.97
C THR A 44 -4.62 7.98 -16.88
N SER A 45 -3.48 7.39 -17.26
CA SER A 45 -2.42 7.01 -16.31
C SER A 45 -1.72 8.19 -15.61
N GLU A 46 -1.94 9.40 -16.10
CA GLU A 46 -1.37 10.65 -15.57
C GLU A 46 -2.32 11.35 -14.59
N ASP A 47 -3.58 10.88 -14.48
CA ASP A 47 -4.55 11.44 -13.56
C ASP A 47 -4.12 11.15 -12.11
N LYS A 48 -4.02 12.21 -11.31
CA LYS A 48 -3.65 12.07 -9.89
C LYS A 48 -4.82 11.43 -9.16
N SER A 49 -4.55 10.34 -8.45
CA SER A 49 -5.52 9.70 -7.56
C SER A 49 -6.19 10.73 -6.64
N HIS A 50 -7.46 11.06 -6.90
CA HIS A 50 -8.23 12.00 -6.10
C HIS A 50 -8.66 11.31 -4.81
N LYS A 51 -8.46 11.98 -3.66
CA LYS A 51 -8.83 11.51 -2.31
C LYS A 51 -10.31 11.14 -2.13
N ARG A 52 -11.14 11.40 -3.14
CA ARG A 52 -12.59 11.13 -3.17
C ARG A 52 -12.95 9.73 -3.69
N SER A 53 -11.99 9.02 -4.29
CA SER A 53 -12.19 7.69 -4.89
C SER A 53 -11.40 6.58 -4.18
N SER A 54 -11.00 6.80 -2.93
CA SER A 54 -10.43 5.77 -2.03
C SER A 54 -11.49 5.22 -1.09
#